data_AF-A0A0F9RNN9-F1
#
_entry.id   AF-A0A0F9RNN9-F1
#
_cell.length_a   1.000
_cell.length_b   1.000
_cell.length_c   1.000
_cell.angle_alpha   90.00
_cell.angle_beta   90.00
_cell.angle_gamma   90.00
#
_symmetry.space_group_name_H-M   'P 1'
#
loop_
_entity.id
_entity.type
_entity.pdbx_description
1 polymer ?
#
loop_
_entity_poly.entity_id
_entity_poly.type
_entity_poly.pdbx_seq_one_letter_code
_entity_poly.pdbx_strand_id
1 'polypeptide(L)'
;MISFQMKEVQPYVDSSVRILCTRPYPNHRKGCPNFGKKLICPPQCKLLGDLLDLDQQVFAIYAEFDLGQHVKNMYERHPNWTYRQTSCCLYWQGSVRSKLNKYAEELMKKHPGTTIITCPEGAGVNVTETMRKAGVKLEWPPKNTTRMIYLLGRPR
;
A
#
# COMPACT_ATOMS: atom_id res chain seq x y z
N MET A 1 -5.00 -16.76 -0.69
CA MET A 1 -3.74 -16.88 -1.48
C MET A 1 -3.12 -15.49 -1.61
N ILE A 2 -1.81 -15.35 -1.80
CA ILE A 2 -1.16 -14.05 -2.09
C ILE A 2 -0.48 -14.18 -3.45
N SER A 3 -0.79 -13.26 -4.37
CA SER A 3 -0.11 -13.13 -5.66
C SER A 3 0.66 -11.81 -5.72
N PHE A 4 1.79 -11.78 -6.42
CA PHE A 4 2.61 -10.59 -6.61
C PHE A 4 2.55 -10.16 -8.06
N GLN A 5 2.44 -8.85 -8.26
CA GLN A 5 2.38 -8.26 -9.59
C GLN A 5 3.25 -7.01 -9.64
N MET A 6 3.76 -6.72 -10.84
CA MET A 6 4.47 -5.50 -11.17
C MET A 6 3.80 -4.88 -12.39
N LYS A 7 3.50 -3.59 -12.33
CA LYS A 7 2.85 -2.86 -13.42
C LYS A 7 3.52 -1.50 -13.57
N GLU A 8 3.90 -1.15 -14.79
CA GLU A 8 4.33 0.22 -15.08
C GLU A 8 3.18 1.19 -14.83
N VAL A 9 3.47 2.31 -14.16
CA VAL A 9 2.48 3.31 -13.76
C VAL A 9 3.00 4.71 -14.03
N GLN A 10 2.08 5.62 -14.28
CA GLN A 10 2.33 7.06 -14.15
C GLN A 10 1.78 7.51 -12.79
N PRO A 11 2.63 7.78 -11.79
CA PRO A 11 2.17 8.16 -10.46
C PRO A 11 1.32 9.43 -10.49
N TYR A 12 0.13 9.39 -9.90
CA TYR A 12 -0.68 10.58 -9.69
C TYR A 12 -0.21 11.27 -8.40
N VAL A 13 0.69 12.24 -8.55
CA VAL A 13 1.23 13.02 -7.42
C VAL A 13 0.24 14.13 -7.06
N ASP A 14 -0.29 14.05 -5.85
CA ASP A 14 -1.20 15.01 -5.25
C ASP A 14 -0.88 15.10 -3.76
N SER A 15 -0.14 16.14 -3.37
CA SER A 15 0.31 16.31 -1.99
C SER A 15 -0.84 16.46 -1.00
N SER A 16 -2.05 16.82 -1.45
CA SER A 16 -3.23 16.93 -0.60
C SER A 16 -3.65 15.59 0.00
N VAL A 17 -3.32 14.45 -0.65
CA VAL A 17 -3.62 13.11 -0.10
C VAL A 17 -2.91 12.83 1.23
N ARG A 18 -1.86 13.58 1.56
CA ARG A 18 -1.19 13.50 2.86
C ARG A 18 -2.12 13.89 4.01
N ILE A 19 -3.15 14.71 3.76
CA ILE A 19 -4.18 15.05 4.75
C ILE A 19 -5.00 13.84 5.18
N LEU A 20 -5.05 12.77 4.39
CA LEU A 20 -5.75 11.55 4.77
C LEU A 20 -5.17 10.94 6.05
N CYS A 21 -3.87 11.12 6.30
CA CYS A 21 -3.24 10.66 7.54
C CYS A 21 -3.75 11.37 8.80
N THR A 22 -4.36 12.55 8.69
CA THR A 22 -4.92 13.27 9.86
C THR A 22 -6.42 13.03 10.03
N ARG A 23 -7.08 12.40 9.04
CA ARG A 23 -8.53 12.13 9.09
C ARG A 23 -8.85 11.02 10.09
N PRO A 24 -9.88 11.19 10.94
CA PRO A 24 -10.31 10.15 11.86
C PRO A 24 -10.77 8.86 11.15
N TYR A 25 -10.47 7.70 11.74
CA TYR A 25 -11.01 6.40 11.33
C TYR A 25 -11.22 5.51 12.56
N PRO A 26 -11.88 4.32 12.45
CA PRO A 26 -12.24 3.52 13.62
C PRO A 26 -11.07 3.29 14.58
N ASN A 27 -11.28 3.61 15.87
CA ASN A 27 -10.28 3.57 16.95
C ASN A 27 -9.13 4.58 16.87
N HIS A 28 -9.18 5.52 15.91
CA HIS A 28 -8.13 6.51 15.65
C HIS A 28 -8.74 7.89 15.41
N ARG A 29 -9.28 8.50 16.47
CA ARG A 29 -9.99 9.81 16.41
C ARG A 29 -9.12 10.98 15.93
N LYS A 30 -7.79 10.88 16.07
CA LYS A 30 -6.82 11.89 15.63
C LYS A 30 -6.11 11.52 14.31
N GLY A 31 -6.63 10.52 13.59
CA GLY A 31 -6.01 9.97 12.40
C GLY A 31 -4.87 8.98 12.68
N CYS A 32 -4.03 8.78 11.67
CA CYS A 32 -3.01 7.73 11.64
C CYS A 32 -2.03 7.88 12.82
N PRO A 33 -1.81 6.82 13.61
CA PRO A 33 -0.93 6.87 14.78
C PRO A 33 0.55 7.09 14.41
N ASN A 34 0.91 6.98 13.12
CA ASN A 34 2.26 7.21 12.61
C ASN A 34 2.48 8.62 12.03
N PHE A 35 1.43 9.44 11.91
CA PHE A 35 1.57 10.81 11.40
C PHE A 35 2.57 11.61 12.25
N GLY A 36 3.55 12.24 11.61
CA GLY A 36 4.62 13.01 12.25
C GLY A 36 5.66 12.22 13.03
N LYS A 37 5.66 10.88 12.97
CA LYS A 37 6.59 10.04 13.77
C LYS A 37 7.70 9.38 12.97
N LYS A 38 7.46 9.04 11.70
CA LYS A 38 8.39 8.29 10.85
C LYS A 38 8.80 9.14 9.67
N LEU A 39 10.05 9.00 9.22
CA LEU A 39 10.57 9.67 8.02
C LEU A 39 9.76 9.37 6.75
N ILE A 40 9.12 8.21 6.67
CA ILE A 40 8.26 7.81 5.55
C ILE A 40 6.80 8.29 5.70
N CYS A 41 6.47 9.02 6.77
CA CYS A 41 5.13 9.53 7.03
C CYS A 41 5.09 11.07 6.88
N PRO A 42 3.95 11.66 6.50
CA PRO A 42 3.80 13.10 6.49
C PRO A 42 3.92 13.70 7.90
N PRO A 43 4.37 14.96 8.05
CA PRO A 43 4.91 15.82 6.99
C PRO A 43 6.40 15.56 6.67
N GLN A 44 7.06 14.65 7.38
CA GLN A 44 8.51 14.41 7.27
C GLN A 44 8.92 13.77 5.93
N CYS A 45 8.03 12.99 5.33
CA CYS A 45 8.28 12.35 4.05
C CYS A 45 8.40 13.36 2.91
N LYS A 46 9.47 13.26 2.12
CA LYS A 46 9.64 14.04 0.89
C LYS A 46 8.57 13.67 -0.16
N LEU A 47 8.28 14.57 -1.10
CA LEU A 47 7.32 14.25 -2.17
C LEU A 47 7.93 13.23 -3.13
N LEU A 48 7.09 12.50 -3.87
CA LEU A 48 7.58 11.45 -4.76
C LEU A 48 8.63 11.96 -5.76
N GLY A 49 8.45 13.17 -6.31
CA GLY A 49 9.39 13.77 -7.25
C GLY A 49 10.74 14.19 -6.67
N ASP A 50 10.88 14.19 -5.33
CA ASP A 50 12.16 14.37 -4.63
C ASP A 50 12.81 13.04 -4.25
N LEU A 51 12.07 11.93 -4.41
CA LEU A 51 12.51 10.58 -4.06
C LEU A 51 12.87 9.77 -5.31
N LEU A 52 12.12 9.96 -6.40
CA LEU A 52 12.30 9.26 -7.66
C LEU A 52 12.45 10.26 -8.81
N ASP A 53 13.22 9.86 -9.82
CA ASP A 53 13.24 10.49 -11.13
C ASP A 53 11.97 10.10 -11.90
N LEU A 54 11.02 11.04 -12.01
CA LEU A 54 9.71 10.81 -12.64
C LEU A 54 9.75 10.94 -14.17
N ASP A 55 10.88 11.34 -14.75
CA ASP A 55 11.10 11.28 -16.20
C ASP A 55 11.49 9.86 -16.65
N GLN A 56 11.76 8.97 -15.69
CA GLN A 56 12.03 7.55 -15.89
C GLN A 56 10.80 6.70 -15.57
N GLN A 57 10.85 5.42 -15.97
CA GLN A 57 9.78 4.46 -15.68
C GLN A 57 9.62 4.25 -14.17
N VAL A 58 8.37 4.28 -13.71
CA VAL A 58 7.99 3.92 -12.35
C VAL A 58 7.07 2.71 -12.40
N PHE A 59 7.29 1.76 -11.50
CA PHE A 59 6.50 0.55 -11.40
C PHE A 59 5.76 0.50 -10.07
N ALA A 60 4.47 0.18 -10.10
CA ALA A 60 3.77 -0.28 -8.92
C ALA A 60 4.05 -1.77 -8.73
N ILE A 61 4.62 -2.14 -7.58
CA ILE A 61 4.75 -3.52 -7.15
C ILE A 61 3.73 -3.76 -6.05
N TYR A 62 2.94 -4.82 -6.16
CA TYR A 62 1.87 -5.03 -5.20
C TYR A 62 1.59 -6.50 -4.93
N ALA A 63 1.19 -6.73 -3.69
CA ALA A 63 0.66 -8.01 -3.23
C ALA A 63 -0.86 -7.94 -3.26
N GLU A 64 -1.48 -8.84 -4.01
CA GLU A 64 -2.92 -9.05 -3.99
C GLU A 64 -3.25 -10.16 -2.99
N PHE A 65 -4.14 -9.85 -2.05
CA PHE A 65 -4.56 -10.77 -0.99
C PHE A 65 -6.07 -11.01 -1.08
N ASP A 66 -6.42 -12.29 -1.10
CA ASP A 66 -7.79 -12.78 -1.05
C ASP A 66 -8.37 -12.62 0.37
N LEU A 67 -8.92 -11.43 0.62
CA LEU A 67 -9.57 -11.07 1.88
C LEU A 67 -10.87 -11.86 2.05
N GLY A 68 -11.60 -12.13 0.96
CA GLY A 68 -12.85 -12.88 0.99
C GLY A 68 -12.65 -14.28 1.55
N GLN A 69 -11.67 -15.02 1.03
CA GLN A 69 -11.34 -16.34 1.55
C GLN A 69 -10.76 -16.27 2.97
N HIS A 70 -9.96 -15.25 3.30
CA HIS A 70 -9.49 -15.06 4.67
C HIS A 70 -10.65 -14.91 5.66
N VAL A 71 -11.63 -14.07 5.33
CA VAL A 71 -12.83 -13.84 6.14
C VAL A 71 -13.64 -15.12 6.29
N LYS A 72 -13.88 -15.88 5.21
CA LYS A 72 -14.55 -17.19 5.26
C LYS A 72 -13.85 -18.15 6.23
N ASN A 73 -12.54 -18.32 6.08
CA ASN A 73 -11.76 -19.19 6.97
C ASN A 73 -11.77 -18.71 8.43
N MET A 74 -11.88 -17.40 8.67
CA MET A 74 -12.00 -16.85 10.02
C MET A 74 -13.38 -17.11 10.62
N TYR A 75 -14.45 -17.04 9.84
CA TYR A 75 -15.79 -17.42 10.29
C TYR A 75 -15.90 -18.91 10.64
N GLU A 76 -15.30 -19.79 9.85
CA GLU A 76 -15.28 -21.22 10.15
C GLU A 76 -14.60 -21.53 11.48
N ARG A 77 -13.49 -20.83 11.79
CA ARG A 77 -12.75 -20.98 13.05
C ARG A 77 -13.40 -20.25 14.22
N HIS A 78 -14.12 -19.16 13.94
CA HIS A 78 -14.74 -18.30 14.94
C HIS A 78 -16.16 -17.89 14.51
N PRO A 79 -17.15 -18.81 14.58
CA PRO A 79 -18.49 -18.58 14.05
C PRO A 79 -19.24 -17.38 14.66
N ASN A 80 -18.90 -17.03 15.91
CA ASN A 80 -19.53 -15.93 16.65
C ASN A 80 -18.86 -14.57 16.41
N TRP A 81 -17.80 -14.49 15.61
CA TRP A 81 -17.14 -13.20 15.31
C TRP A 81 -17.94 -12.39 14.31
N THR A 82 -17.98 -11.07 14.52
CA THR A 82 -18.53 -10.12 13.55
C THR A 82 -17.65 -10.02 12.30
N TYR A 83 -18.22 -9.52 11.20
CA TYR A 83 -17.44 -9.26 9.97
C TYR A 83 -16.23 -8.36 10.24
N ARG A 84 -16.39 -7.35 11.10
CA ARG A 84 -15.30 -6.44 11.48
C ARG A 84 -14.13 -7.18 12.14
N GLN A 85 -14.42 -8.18 12.96
CA GLN A 85 -13.39 -9.00 13.60
C GLN A 85 -12.73 -9.92 12.57
N THR A 86 -13.50 -10.64 11.77
CA THR A 86 -12.96 -11.59 10.78
C THR A 86 -12.18 -10.90 9.65
N SER A 87 -12.52 -9.67 9.29
CA SER A 87 -11.82 -8.86 8.29
C SER A 87 -10.67 -8.01 8.86
N CYS A 88 -10.38 -8.09 10.15
CA CYS A 88 -9.43 -7.22 10.83
C CYS A 88 -8.03 -7.33 10.21
N CYS A 89 -7.47 -6.18 9.80
CA CYS A 89 -6.18 -6.14 9.11
C CYS A 89 -5.02 -6.66 9.96
N LEU A 90 -5.12 -6.59 11.29
CA LEU A 90 -4.08 -7.05 12.22
C LEU A 90 -3.74 -8.55 12.03
N TYR A 91 -4.68 -9.36 11.55
CA TYR A 91 -4.48 -10.80 11.40
C TYR A 91 -3.75 -11.22 10.13
N TRP A 92 -3.71 -10.36 9.11
CA TRP A 92 -3.16 -10.74 7.80
C TRP A 92 -2.14 -9.74 7.26
N GLN A 93 -2.21 -8.45 7.62
CA GLN A 93 -1.37 -7.41 7.00
C GLN A 93 0.11 -7.64 7.23
N GLY A 94 0.51 -8.18 8.39
CA GLY A 94 1.91 -8.43 8.73
C GLY A 94 2.51 -9.50 7.81
N SER A 95 1.77 -10.59 7.58
CA SER A 95 2.20 -11.67 6.70
C SER A 95 2.26 -11.23 5.23
N VAL A 96 1.29 -10.44 4.76
CA VAL A 96 1.30 -9.88 3.40
C VAL A 96 2.48 -8.94 3.23
N ARG A 97 2.70 -8.02 4.17
CA ARG A 97 3.82 -7.07 4.14
C ARG A 97 5.17 -7.76 4.15
N SER A 98 5.35 -8.76 5.01
CA SER A 98 6.62 -9.51 5.08
C SER A 98 6.96 -10.16 3.75
N LYS A 99 5.98 -10.77 3.07
CA LYS A 99 6.20 -11.38 1.75
C LYS A 99 6.40 -10.34 0.65
N LEU A 100 5.67 -9.23 0.68
CA LEU A 100 5.87 -8.12 -0.27
C LEU A 100 7.27 -7.49 -0.12
N ASN A 101 7.78 -7.35 1.10
CA ASN A 101 9.14 -6.86 1.34
C ASN A 101 10.19 -7.80 0.73
N LYS A 102 10.05 -9.11 0.91
CA LYS A 102 10.95 -10.09 0.27
C LYS A 102 10.92 -10.00 -1.26
N TYR A 103 9.72 -9.90 -1.83
CA TYR A 103 9.56 -9.73 -3.28
C TYR A 103 10.19 -8.42 -3.78
N ALA A 104 9.98 -7.33 -3.04
CA ALA A 104 10.59 -6.02 -3.28
C ALA A 104 12.13 -6.09 -3.25
N GLU A 105 12.72 -6.76 -2.27
CA GLU A 105 14.16 -6.98 -2.16
C GLU A 105 14.72 -7.77 -3.35
N GLU A 106 14.02 -8.81 -3.80
CA GLU A 106 14.41 -9.58 -4.99
C GLU A 106 14.35 -8.74 -6.27
N LEU A 107 13.35 -7.87 -6.41
CA LEU A 107 13.26 -6.95 -7.54
C LEU A 107 14.39 -5.93 -7.54
N MET A 108 14.74 -5.34 -6.39
CA MET A 108 15.88 -4.40 -6.31
C MET A 108 17.19 -5.06 -6.73
N LYS A 109 17.40 -6.35 -6.43
CA LYS A 109 18.58 -7.10 -6.90
C LYS A 109 18.59 -7.30 -8.41
N LYS A 110 17.43 -7.49 -9.03
CA LYS A 110 17.27 -7.67 -10.49
C LYS A 110 17.32 -6.35 -11.26
N HIS A 111 17.01 -5.24 -10.60
CA HIS A 111 16.95 -3.90 -11.19
C HIS A 111 17.92 -2.95 -10.46
N PRO A 112 19.25 -3.10 -10.64
CA PRO A 112 20.23 -2.26 -9.96
C PRO A 112 20.03 -0.79 -10.29
N GLY A 113 20.29 0.08 -9.31
CA GLY A 113 20.08 1.53 -9.44
C GLY A 113 18.62 1.98 -9.27
N THR A 114 17.74 1.11 -8.78
CA THR A 114 16.36 1.48 -8.38
C THR A 114 16.22 1.52 -6.86
N THR A 115 15.16 2.19 -6.39
CA THR A 115 14.76 2.26 -4.98
C THR A 115 13.26 2.01 -4.82
N ILE A 116 12.84 1.65 -3.61
CA ILE A 116 11.45 1.33 -3.30
C ILE A 116 10.85 2.32 -2.31
N ILE A 117 9.68 2.85 -2.68
CA ILE A 117 8.83 3.70 -1.84
C ILE A 117 7.72 2.85 -1.25
N THR A 118 7.86 2.51 0.04
CA THR A 118 6.93 1.61 0.75
C THR A 118 5.68 2.31 1.29
N CYS A 119 5.66 3.64 1.32
CA CYS A 119 4.51 4.45 1.74
C CYS A 119 4.20 5.53 0.69
N PRO A 120 3.66 5.16 -0.48
CA PRO A 120 3.41 6.10 -1.58
C PRO A 120 2.46 7.25 -1.19
N GLU A 121 1.42 6.99 -0.39
CA GLU A 121 0.54 8.05 0.12
C GLU A 121 1.28 9.05 1.01
N GLY A 122 2.25 8.57 1.81
CA GLY A 122 3.15 9.42 2.59
C GLY A 122 4.01 10.31 1.69
N ALA A 123 4.43 9.79 0.55
CA ALA A 123 5.13 10.53 -0.51
C ALA A 123 4.20 11.42 -1.36
N GLY A 124 2.90 11.54 -1.02
CA GLY A 124 1.95 12.40 -1.74
C GLY A 124 1.40 11.77 -3.02
N VAL A 125 1.33 10.45 -3.12
CA VAL A 125 0.75 9.75 -4.27
C VAL A 125 -0.70 9.39 -3.99
N ASN A 126 -1.61 9.78 -4.87
CA ASN A 126 -2.96 9.23 -4.89
C ASN A 126 -2.90 7.81 -5.48
N VAL A 127 -2.75 6.82 -4.61
CA VAL A 127 -2.60 5.41 -5.02
C VAL A 127 -3.84 4.91 -5.76
N THR A 128 -5.04 5.34 -5.36
CA THR A 128 -6.28 4.94 -6.04
C THR A 128 -6.30 5.40 -7.48
N GLU A 129 -6.01 6.68 -7.74
CA GLU A 129 -5.98 7.19 -9.10
C GLU A 129 -4.82 6.64 -9.92
N THR A 130 -3.64 6.46 -9.29
CA THR A 130 -2.48 5.84 -9.93
C THR A 130 -2.81 4.44 -10.44
N MET A 131 -3.40 3.59 -9.58
CA MET A 131 -3.74 2.22 -9.96
C MET A 131 -4.91 2.17 -10.95
N ARG A 132 -5.90 3.05 -10.81
CA ARG A 132 -7.02 3.15 -11.76
C ARG A 132 -6.53 3.47 -13.17
N LYS A 133 -5.62 4.44 -13.33
CA LYS A 133 -5.00 4.78 -14.62
C LYS A 133 -4.20 3.62 -15.22
N ALA A 134 -3.60 2.78 -14.37
CA ALA A 134 -2.87 1.58 -14.78
C ALA A 134 -3.78 0.36 -15.07
N GLY A 135 -5.11 0.52 -15.00
CA GLY A 135 -6.08 -0.55 -15.24
C GLY A 135 -6.26 -1.51 -14.06
N VAL A 136 -5.77 -1.17 -12.87
CA VAL A 136 -5.89 -2.00 -11.65
C VAL A 136 -6.96 -1.42 -10.72
N LYS A 137 -8.08 -2.14 -10.61
CA LYS A 137 -9.22 -1.72 -9.78
C LYS A 137 -8.99 -2.02 -8.30
N LEU A 138 -8.88 -1.01 -7.45
CA LEU A 138 -8.85 -1.16 -6.00
C LEU A 138 -10.28 -1.21 -5.41
N GLU A 139 -10.48 -1.97 -4.33
CA GLU A 139 -11.74 -2.02 -3.59
C GLU A 139 -11.68 -1.09 -2.36
N TRP A 140 -12.67 -0.21 -2.22
CA TRP A 140 -12.79 0.72 -1.08
C TRP A 140 -14.25 0.78 -0.57
N PRO A 141 -14.54 0.32 0.67
CA PRO A 141 -13.68 -0.54 1.50
C PRO A 141 -13.50 -1.93 0.85
N PRO A 142 -12.37 -2.63 1.12
CA PRO A 142 -12.14 -3.97 0.56
C PRO A 142 -13.10 -5.00 1.17
N LYS A 143 -13.65 -5.87 0.31
CA LYS A 143 -14.51 -6.99 0.72
C LYS A 143 -13.95 -8.33 0.26
N ASN A 144 -13.48 -8.41 -0.98
CA ASN A 144 -12.96 -9.64 -1.56
C ASN A 144 -11.45 -9.59 -1.71
N THR A 145 -10.93 -8.44 -2.13
CA THR A 145 -9.52 -8.31 -2.48
C THR A 145 -8.93 -7.05 -1.89
N THR A 146 -7.79 -7.19 -1.24
CA THR A 146 -6.97 -6.04 -0.80
C THR A 146 -5.62 -6.08 -1.50
N ARG A 147 -5.09 -4.91 -1.82
CA ARG A 147 -3.78 -4.78 -2.47
C ARG A 147 -2.87 -3.90 -1.61
N MET A 148 -1.69 -4.41 -1.29
CA MET A 148 -0.62 -3.62 -0.66
C MET A 148 0.37 -3.22 -1.74
N ILE A 149 0.62 -1.92 -1.89
CA ILE A 149 1.29 -1.35 -3.05
C ILE A 149 2.51 -0.56 -2.59
N TYR A 150 3.66 -0.84 -3.21
CA TYR A 150 4.86 -0.01 -3.18
C TYR A 150 5.15 0.54 -4.59
N LEU A 151 6.03 1.53 -4.68
CA LEU A 151 6.55 2.02 -5.96
C LEU A 151 8.03 1.68 -6.07
N LEU A 152 8.47 1.29 -7.26
CA LEU A 152 9.85 1.05 -7.64
C LEU A 152 10.22 2.05 -8.76
N GLY A 153 11.35 2.73 -8.65
CA GLY A 153 11.83 3.64 -9.69
C GLY A 153 13.29 4.01 -9.48
N ARG A 154 13.86 4.76 -10.41
CA ARG A 154 15.21 5.32 -10.21
C ARG A 154 15.16 6.43 -9.17
N PRO A 155 16.08 6.46 -8.20
CA PRO A 155 16.18 7.58 -7.26
C PRO A 155 16.60 8.85 -8.01
N ARG A 156 16.19 10.00 -7.48
CA ARG A 156 16.64 11.32 -7.94
C ARG A 156 17.96 11.73 -7.28
#